data_AF-A0A328SWI0-F1
#
_entry.id   AF-A0A328SWI0-F1
#
_cell.length_a   1.000
_cell.length_b   1.000
_cell.length_c   1.000
_cell.angle_alpha   90.00
_cell.angle_beta   90.00
_cell.angle_gamma   90.00
#
_symmetry.space_group_name_H-M   'P 1'
#
loop_
_entity.id
_entity.type
_entity.pdbx_description
1 polymer ?
#
loop_
_entity_poly.entity_id
_entity_poly.type
_entity_poly.pdbx_seq_one_letter_code
_entity_poly.pdbx_strand_id
1 'polypeptide(L)'
;MHSGARPVQVEFAGEEGLKVFDPVRRRTLSEDEIYGKEFNSKFNISRYGRLRFAAKTAMAGGYFVFGEWFRANVKHSEIRDLMNFNLNSERKNFEGFGLKVIDEFTTPEEKDISQLAVEKFFCQVINGSCVYFVPGPVNIGITVGVLGQFVATLNVPANTEGFPFTDENDLGHAVIIEGGKMQRMSYRNLAKKAYEHLPNRS
;
A
#
# COMPACT_ATOMS: atom_id res chain seq x y z
N MET A 1 43.63 20.29 -9.79
CA MET A 1 43.20 19.32 -8.77
C MET A 1 41.69 19.29 -8.77
N HIS A 2 41.06 18.21 -9.23
CA HIS A 2 39.60 18.07 -9.15
C HIS A 2 39.19 18.00 -7.68
N SER A 3 38.47 19.01 -7.19
CA SER A 3 37.87 18.96 -5.85
C SER A 3 36.75 17.92 -5.91
N GLY A 4 37.06 16.70 -5.48
CA GLY A 4 36.09 15.60 -5.47
C GLY A 4 34.85 16.02 -4.66
N ALA A 5 33.68 15.85 -5.27
CA ALA A 5 32.40 16.05 -4.59
C ALA A 5 32.40 15.24 -3.29
N ARG A 6 32.27 15.94 -2.16
CA ARG A 6 32.30 15.31 -0.85
C ARG A 6 30.88 14.85 -0.48
N PRO A 7 30.65 13.56 -0.23
CA PRO A 7 29.35 13.10 0.23
C PRO A 7 29.08 13.66 1.62
N VAL A 8 27.91 14.25 1.78
CA VAL A 8 27.38 14.76 3.05
C VAL A 8 25.97 14.20 3.24
N GLN A 9 25.57 14.03 4.50
CA GLN A 9 24.19 13.72 4.86
C GLN A 9 23.53 15.01 5.34
N VAL A 10 22.40 15.35 4.73
CA VAL A 10 21.65 16.56 5.04
C VAL A 10 20.36 16.15 5.75
N GLU A 11 20.12 16.73 6.91
CA GLU A 11 18.90 16.54 7.70
C GLU A 11 18.19 17.90 7.83
N PHE A 12 16.90 17.91 7.52
CA PHE A 12 16.02 19.06 7.74
C PHE A 12 15.34 18.89 9.10
N ALA A 13 15.93 19.46 10.14
CA ALA A 13 15.53 19.24 11.53
C ALA A 13 14.48 20.26 12.02
N GLY A 14 13.45 20.53 11.20
CA GLY A 14 12.33 21.41 11.57
C GLY A 14 12.79 22.80 12.07
N GLU A 15 12.53 23.09 13.34
CA GLU A 15 12.89 24.36 14.00
C GLU A 15 14.40 24.59 14.14
N GLU A 16 15.21 23.52 14.16
CA GLU A 16 16.68 23.60 14.29
C GLU A 16 17.40 23.85 12.95
N GLY A 17 16.67 23.94 11.85
CA GLY A 17 17.20 24.27 10.52
C GLY A 17 17.92 23.11 9.84
N LEU A 18 18.96 23.44 9.05
CA LEU A 18 19.71 22.51 8.22
C LEU A 18 20.90 21.93 8.98
N LYS A 19 20.91 20.62 9.23
CA LYS A 19 22.08 19.92 9.76
C LYS A 19 22.82 19.18 8.65
N VAL A 20 24.11 19.43 8.53
CA VAL A 20 24.97 18.77 7.53
C VAL A 20 26.00 17.90 8.26
N PHE A 21 25.87 16.60 8.11
CA PHE A 21 26.77 15.61 8.67
C PHE A 21 27.78 15.13 7.62
N ASP A 22 29.03 15.09 8.00
CA ASP A 22 30.14 14.56 7.21
C ASP A 22 30.41 13.11 7.64
N PRO A 23 29.96 12.10 6.86
CA PRO A 23 30.08 10.70 7.25
C PRO A 23 31.54 10.21 7.23
N VAL A 24 32.43 10.89 6.50
CA VAL A 24 33.85 10.51 6.43
C VAL A 24 34.57 10.91 7.71
N ARG A 25 34.28 12.11 8.24
CA ARG A 25 34.86 12.59 9.52
C ARG A 25 33.97 12.32 10.73
N ARG A 26 32.78 11.74 10.51
CA ARG A 26 31.76 11.43 11.53
C ARG A 26 31.42 12.63 12.42
N ARG A 27 31.24 13.81 11.82
CA ARG A 27 30.91 15.05 12.55
C ARG A 27 29.92 15.91 11.79
N THR A 28 29.19 16.73 12.53
CA THR A 28 28.40 17.83 11.96
C THR A 28 29.33 18.95 11.51
N LEU A 29 29.06 19.53 10.33
CA LEU A 29 29.76 20.70 9.83
C LEU A 29 29.21 21.96 10.51
N SER A 30 30.08 22.93 10.80
CA SER A 30 29.64 24.22 11.33
C SER A 30 29.02 25.10 10.24
N GLU A 31 28.29 26.15 10.63
CA GLU A 31 27.70 27.11 9.69
C GLU A 31 28.76 27.73 8.75
N ASP A 32 29.95 28.06 9.26
CA ASP A 32 31.06 28.60 8.45
C ASP A 32 31.55 27.64 7.37
N GLU A 33 31.47 26.33 7.61
CA GLU A 33 31.86 25.29 6.64
C GLU A 33 30.80 25.06 5.57
N ILE A 34 29.54 25.40 5.89
CA ILE A 34 28.36 25.26 5.04
C ILE A 34 28.14 26.54 4.22
N TYR A 35 28.57 27.69 4.73
CA TYR A 35 28.32 29.00 4.14
C TYR A 35 28.84 29.09 2.71
N GLY A 36 27.98 29.53 1.79
CA GLY A 36 28.28 29.68 0.36
C GLY A 36 28.49 28.37 -0.39
N LYS A 37 28.16 27.21 0.19
CA LYS A 37 28.19 25.92 -0.51
C LYS A 37 26.83 25.60 -1.13
N GLU A 38 26.86 25.15 -2.38
CA GLU A 38 25.67 24.59 -3.02
C GLU A 38 25.55 23.10 -2.73
N PHE A 39 24.38 22.70 -2.24
CA PHE A 39 24.01 21.30 -2.03
C PHE A 39 23.04 20.88 -3.13
N ASN A 40 23.47 19.93 -3.96
CA ASN A 40 22.62 19.35 -4.98
C ASN A 40 22.12 17.99 -4.49
N SER A 41 20.80 17.87 -4.28
CA SER A 41 20.15 16.60 -4.02
C SER A 41 19.17 16.25 -5.13
N LYS A 42 19.10 14.96 -5.48
CA LYS A 42 18.09 14.40 -6.39
C LYS A 42 17.27 13.40 -5.61
N PHE A 43 16.00 13.73 -5.39
CA PHE A 43 15.02 12.81 -4.85
C PHE A 43 14.12 12.32 -5.98
N ASN A 44 13.87 11.00 -6.03
CA ASN A 44 12.89 10.43 -6.94
C ASN A 44 11.68 9.95 -6.13
N ILE A 45 10.60 10.74 -6.15
CA ILE A 45 9.34 10.37 -5.50
C ILE A 45 8.52 9.59 -6.53
N SER A 46 8.46 8.27 -6.36
CA SER A 46 7.65 7.41 -7.22
C SER A 46 6.17 7.58 -6.88
N ARG A 47 5.46 8.42 -7.64
CA ARG A 47 4.01 8.65 -7.50
C ARG A 47 3.18 7.35 -7.54
N TYR A 48 3.65 6.34 -8.27
CA TYR A 48 2.93 5.09 -8.48
C TYR A 48 3.54 3.90 -7.74
N GLY A 49 4.58 4.12 -6.94
CA GLY A 49 5.26 3.04 -6.21
C GLY A 49 4.31 2.27 -5.30
N ARG A 50 3.38 2.97 -4.65
CA ARG A 50 2.36 2.37 -3.78
C ARG A 50 1.36 1.50 -4.55
N LEU A 51 0.92 1.96 -5.72
CA LEU A 51 0.00 1.20 -6.57
C LEU A 51 0.65 -0.07 -7.11
N ARG A 52 1.91 0.02 -7.58
CA ARG A 52 2.66 -1.15 -8.03
C ARG A 52 2.86 -2.16 -6.90
N PHE A 53 3.15 -1.65 -5.70
CA PHE A 53 3.28 -2.47 -4.50
C PHE A 53 1.96 -3.16 -4.18
N ALA A 54 0.84 -2.43 -4.12
CA ALA A 54 -0.48 -2.99 -3.87
C ALA A 54 -0.86 -4.04 -4.91
N ALA A 55 -0.60 -3.79 -6.20
CA ALA A 55 -0.85 -4.73 -7.29
C ALA A 55 -0.03 -6.02 -7.13
N LYS A 56 1.25 -5.91 -6.77
CA LYS A 56 2.12 -7.07 -6.51
C LYS A 56 1.64 -7.87 -5.31
N THR A 57 1.29 -7.19 -4.21
CA THR A 57 0.76 -7.80 -2.99
C THR A 57 -0.57 -8.50 -3.27
N ALA A 58 -1.46 -7.88 -4.05
CA ALA A 58 -2.74 -8.45 -4.45
C ALA A 58 -2.57 -9.74 -5.27
N MET A 59 -1.65 -9.77 -6.24
CA MET A 59 -1.38 -11.00 -7.01
C MET A 59 -0.79 -12.10 -6.15
N ALA A 60 0.24 -11.79 -5.36
CA ALA A 60 0.92 -12.79 -4.54
C ALA A 60 -0.01 -13.31 -3.43
N GLY A 61 -0.69 -12.41 -2.72
CA GLY A 61 -1.63 -12.76 -1.66
C GLY A 61 -2.85 -13.50 -2.18
N GLY A 62 -3.41 -13.11 -3.33
CA GLY A 62 -4.59 -13.77 -3.89
C GLY A 62 -4.30 -15.21 -4.28
N TYR A 63 -3.17 -15.47 -4.94
CA TYR A 63 -2.74 -16.84 -5.24
C TYR A 63 -2.38 -17.62 -3.98
N PHE A 64 -1.72 -17.00 -3.01
CA PHE A 64 -1.40 -17.63 -1.74
C PHE A 64 -2.65 -18.09 -0.97
N VAL A 65 -3.71 -17.28 -0.99
CA VAL A 65 -4.95 -17.56 -0.25
C VAL A 65 -5.86 -18.54 -1.00
N PHE A 66 -6.15 -18.28 -2.27
CA PHE A 66 -7.18 -19.05 -3.02
C PHE A 66 -6.60 -19.95 -4.13
N GLY A 67 -5.28 -19.98 -4.30
CA GLY A 67 -4.60 -20.88 -5.23
C GLY A 67 -5.12 -20.75 -6.67
N GLU A 68 -5.42 -21.90 -7.27
CA GLU A 68 -5.89 -21.98 -8.65
C GLU A 68 -7.25 -21.29 -8.87
N TRP A 69 -8.09 -21.16 -7.83
CA TRP A 69 -9.34 -20.40 -7.96
C TRP A 69 -9.06 -18.94 -8.31
N PHE A 70 -8.10 -18.30 -7.61
CA PHE A 70 -7.71 -16.92 -7.91
C PHE A 70 -7.20 -16.81 -9.35
N ARG A 71 -6.32 -17.75 -9.73
CA ARG A 71 -5.68 -17.83 -11.04
C ARG A 71 -6.69 -17.88 -12.20
N ALA A 72 -7.75 -18.68 -12.03
CA ALA A 72 -8.72 -18.93 -13.08
C ALA A 72 -9.80 -17.84 -13.19
N ASN A 73 -10.10 -17.15 -12.09
CA ASN A 73 -11.32 -16.33 -11.99
C ASN A 73 -11.08 -14.82 -11.93
N VAL A 74 -9.87 -14.36 -11.63
CA VAL A 74 -9.57 -12.92 -11.50
C VAL A 74 -8.86 -12.40 -12.75
N LYS A 75 -9.20 -11.17 -13.17
CA LYS A 75 -8.63 -10.51 -14.34
C LYS A 75 -7.18 -10.06 -14.11
N HIS A 76 -6.24 -11.01 -14.07
CA HIS A 76 -4.83 -10.75 -13.74
C HIS A 76 -4.08 -9.83 -14.70
N SER A 77 -4.50 -9.76 -15.96
CA SER A 77 -3.87 -8.85 -16.93
C SER A 77 -3.88 -7.42 -16.41
N GLU A 78 -5.03 -6.95 -15.90
CA GLU A 78 -5.18 -5.58 -15.41
C GLU A 78 -4.34 -5.31 -14.16
N ILE A 79 -4.21 -6.29 -13.26
CA ILE A 79 -3.31 -6.16 -12.09
C ILE A 79 -1.85 -6.11 -12.53
N ARG A 80 -1.45 -6.92 -13.52
CA ARG A 80 -0.08 -6.92 -14.07
C ARG A 80 0.25 -5.60 -14.76
N ASP A 81 -0.71 -5.04 -15.49
CA ASP A 81 -0.53 -3.75 -16.15
C ASP A 81 -0.40 -2.62 -15.12
N LEU A 82 -1.19 -2.64 -14.04
CA LEU A 82 -1.00 -1.71 -12.91
C LEU A 82 0.36 -1.90 -12.22
N MET A 83 0.80 -3.14 -12.02
CA MET A 83 2.11 -3.45 -11.42
C MET A 83 3.27 -2.91 -12.27
N ASN A 84 3.12 -2.87 -13.60
CA ASN A 84 4.12 -2.38 -14.54
C ASN A 84 3.90 -0.93 -14.98
N PHE A 85 2.82 -0.29 -14.52
CA PHE A 85 2.43 1.08 -14.87
C PHE A 85 3.57 2.06 -14.64
N ASN A 86 3.89 2.93 -15.59
CA ASN A 86 4.88 3.99 -15.43
C ASN A 86 4.40 5.32 -16.04
N LEU A 87 5.15 6.41 -15.80
CA LEU A 87 4.78 7.75 -16.29
C LEU A 87 4.66 7.84 -17.82
N ASN A 88 5.32 6.95 -18.56
CA ASN A 88 5.28 6.91 -20.02
C ASN A 88 4.20 5.94 -20.54
N SER A 89 3.42 5.30 -19.66
CA SER A 89 2.32 4.44 -20.06
C SER A 89 1.21 5.27 -20.70
N GLU A 90 0.85 4.94 -21.93
CA GLU A 90 -0.20 5.65 -22.66
C GLU A 90 -1.59 5.34 -22.08
N ARG A 91 -2.46 6.35 -21.98
CA ARG A 91 -3.83 6.20 -21.45
C ARG A 91 -4.65 5.15 -22.20
N LYS A 92 -4.43 5.02 -23.51
CA LYS A 92 -5.08 4.02 -24.37
C LYS A 92 -4.85 2.58 -23.90
N ASN A 93 -3.73 2.32 -23.21
CA ASN A 93 -3.39 1.00 -22.69
C ASN A 93 -4.31 0.57 -21.53
N PHE A 94 -5.09 1.50 -20.98
CA PHE A 94 -6.03 1.28 -19.88
C PHE A 94 -7.50 1.47 -20.31
N GLU A 95 -7.76 1.69 -21.61
CA GLU A 95 -9.13 1.75 -22.12
C GLU A 95 -9.82 0.40 -21.93
N GLY A 96 -11.03 0.43 -21.35
CA GLY A 96 -11.81 -0.77 -21.07
C GLY A 96 -11.42 -1.54 -19.81
N PHE A 97 -10.47 -1.03 -19.00
CA PHE A 97 -10.15 -1.65 -17.71
C PHE A 97 -11.36 -1.59 -16.78
N GLY A 98 -11.70 -2.72 -16.18
CA GLY A 98 -12.70 -2.79 -15.11
C GLY A 98 -12.11 -2.56 -13.73
N LEU A 99 -10.78 -2.69 -13.59
CA LEU A 99 -10.04 -2.46 -12.37
C LEU A 99 -10.18 -1.01 -11.90
N LYS A 100 -10.65 -0.85 -10.67
CA LYS A 100 -10.70 0.45 -9.98
C LYS A 100 -9.71 0.47 -8.83
N VAL A 101 -9.13 1.63 -8.58
CA VAL A 101 -8.14 1.84 -7.53
C VAL A 101 -8.63 2.97 -6.64
N ILE A 102 -8.55 2.76 -5.33
CA ILE A 102 -8.69 3.81 -4.33
C ILE A 102 -7.39 3.80 -3.51
N ASP A 103 -6.65 4.90 -3.54
CA ASP A 103 -5.47 5.13 -2.71
C ASP A 103 -5.62 6.45 -1.91
N GLU A 104 -4.56 6.87 -1.22
CA GLU A 104 -4.59 8.13 -0.46
C GLU A 104 -4.75 9.40 -1.33
N PHE A 105 -4.45 9.31 -2.62
CA PHE A 105 -4.53 10.43 -3.57
C PHE A 105 -5.82 10.44 -4.38
N THR A 106 -6.61 9.37 -4.26
CA THR A 106 -7.89 9.24 -4.93
C THR A 106 -8.95 9.97 -4.13
N THR A 107 -9.68 10.89 -4.77
CA THR A 107 -10.90 11.46 -4.18
C THR A 107 -12.01 10.41 -4.26
N PRO A 108 -12.49 9.85 -3.14
CA PRO A 108 -13.53 8.83 -3.17
C PRO A 108 -14.86 9.43 -3.64
N GLU A 109 -15.65 8.63 -4.36
CA GLU A 109 -17.05 8.97 -4.63
C GLU A 109 -17.86 8.92 -3.32
N GLU A 110 -18.95 9.67 -3.21
CA GLU A 110 -19.76 9.78 -1.98
C GLU A 110 -20.18 8.41 -1.40
N LYS A 111 -20.55 7.48 -2.29
CA LYS A 111 -20.94 6.11 -1.91
C LYS A 111 -19.79 5.28 -1.31
N ASP A 112 -18.54 5.62 -1.60
CA ASP A 112 -17.35 4.86 -1.22
C ASP A 112 -16.69 5.41 0.05
N ILE A 113 -17.10 6.60 0.53
CA ILE A 113 -16.51 7.27 1.71
C ILE A 113 -16.56 6.37 2.95
N SER A 114 -17.73 5.79 3.24
CA SER A 114 -17.93 4.92 4.41
C SER A 114 -17.08 3.66 4.32
N GLN A 115 -17.02 3.05 3.13
CA GLN A 115 -16.21 1.85 2.89
C GLN A 115 -14.71 2.16 3.07
N LEU A 116 -14.22 3.26 2.51
CA LEU A 116 -12.83 3.70 2.68
C LEU A 116 -12.50 3.99 4.16
N ALA A 117 -13.44 4.56 4.92
CA ALA A 117 -13.25 4.80 6.34
C ALA A 117 -13.09 3.49 7.12
N VAL A 118 -13.92 2.48 6.82
CA VAL A 118 -13.80 1.13 7.40
C VAL A 118 -12.48 0.48 7.04
N GLU A 119 -12.06 0.58 5.77
CA GLU A 119 -10.79 0.00 5.30
C GLU A 119 -9.58 0.62 5.98
N LYS A 120 -9.58 1.96 6.14
CA LYS A 120 -8.56 2.69 6.90
C LYS A 120 -8.55 2.26 8.36
N PHE A 121 -9.72 2.14 8.97
CA PHE A 121 -9.85 1.68 10.36
C PHE A 121 -9.32 0.25 10.55
N PHE A 122 -9.62 -0.67 9.63
CA PHE A 122 -9.11 -2.05 9.69
C PHE A 122 -7.58 -2.09 9.64
N CYS A 123 -6.97 -1.32 8.74
CA CYS A 123 -5.52 -1.20 8.68
C CYS A 123 -4.95 -0.69 10.02
N GLN A 124 -5.56 0.36 10.59
CA GLN A 124 -5.13 0.95 11.85
C GLN A 124 -5.22 -0.04 13.03
N VAL A 125 -6.33 -0.75 13.18
CA VAL A 125 -6.53 -1.72 14.27
C VAL A 125 -5.49 -2.84 14.22
N ILE A 126 -5.12 -3.30 13.03
CA ILE A 126 -4.10 -4.34 12.87
C ILE A 126 -2.72 -3.87 13.35
N ASN A 127 -2.44 -2.56 13.28
CA ASN A 127 -1.15 -1.97 13.68
C ASN A 127 0.09 -2.73 13.15
N GLY A 128 -0.05 -3.25 11.92
CA GLY A 128 0.88 -4.14 11.24
C GLY A 128 0.64 -4.08 9.74
N SER A 129 1.15 -5.04 8.98
CA SER A 129 0.90 -5.11 7.53
C SER A 129 -0.21 -6.11 7.23
N CYS A 130 -1.09 -5.80 6.29
CA CYS A 130 -2.20 -6.67 5.94
C CYS A 130 -2.53 -6.62 4.45
N VAL A 131 -3.09 -7.72 3.98
CA VAL A 131 -3.86 -7.77 2.76
C VAL A 131 -5.13 -8.55 3.04
N TYR A 132 -6.28 -8.03 2.64
CA TYR A 132 -7.53 -8.75 2.74
C TYR A 132 -8.36 -8.63 1.46
N PHE A 133 -9.15 -9.67 1.25
CA PHE A 133 -9.87 -9.96 0.02
C PHE A 133 -11.34 -10.08 0.37
N VAL A 134 -12.18 -9.29 -0.28
CA VAL A 134 -13.64 -9.30 -0.09
C VAL A 134 -14.28 -9.58 -1.44
N PRO A 135 -14.94 -10.74 -1.63
CA PRO A 135 -15.64 -11.03 -2.87
C PRO A 135 -16.89 -10.15 -3.00
N GLY A 136 -17.04 -9.51 -4.15
CA GLY A 136 -18.28 -8.88 -4.58
C GLY A 136 -18.99 -9.72 -5.66
N PRO A 137 -20.10 -9.23 -6.24
CA PRO A 137 -20.87 -10.00 -7.22
C PRO A 137 -20.15 -10.27 -8.54
N VAL A 138 -19.25 -9.36 -8.95
CA VAL A 138 -18.54 -9.41 -10.25
C VAL A 138 -17.07 -8.98 -10.12
N ASN A 139 -16.58 -8.91 -8.89
CA ASN A 139 -15.26 -8.40 -8.58
C ASN A 139 -14.74 -8.95 -7.25
N ILE A 140 -13.46 -8.72 -6.99
CA ILE A 140 -12.84 -8.92 -5.70
C ILE A 140 -12.20 -7.60 -5.26
N GLY A 141 -12.63 -7.11 -4.09
CA GLY A 141 -11.97 -5.99 -3.41
C GLY A 141 -10.74 -6.51 -2.69
N ILE A 142 -9.59 -5.90 -2.95
CA ILE A 142 -8.31 -6.28 -2.36
C ILE A 142 -7.70 -5.05 -1.70
N THR A 143 -7.74 -4.99 -0.38
CA THR A 143 -7.16 -3.88 0.37
C THR A 143 -5.79 -4.26 0.92
N VAL A 144 -4.85 -3.33 0.83
CA VAL A 144 -3.49 -3.48 1.33
C VAL A 144 -3.20 -2.39 2.35
N GLY A 145 -2.71 -2.80 3.51
CA GLY A 145 -2.21 -1.93 4.57
C GLY A 145 -0.76 -2.28 4.93
N VAL A 146 0.02 -1.27 5.32
CA VAL A 146 1.42 -1.43 5.74
C VAL A 146 1.62 -0.66 7.05
N LEU A 147 2.05 -1.35 8.09
CA LEU A 147 2.33 -0.78 9.42
C LEU A 147 1.20 0.13 9.93
N GLY A 148 -0.05 -0.34 9.88
CA GLY A 148 -1.22 0.41 10.32
C GLY A 148 -1.77 1.42 9.31
N GLN A 149 -1.05 1.68 8.22
CA GLN A 149 -1.44 2.66 7.21
C GLN A 149 -2.12 1.99 6.03
N PHE A 150 -3.27 2.52 5.62
CA PHE A 150 -3.92 2.16 4.37
C PHE A 150 -3.03 2.56 3.18
N VAL A 151 -2.77 1.62 2.27
CA VAL A 151 -2.00 1.88 1.04
C VAL A 151 -2.93 2.06 -0.15
N ALA A 152 -3.75 1.05 -0.43
CA ALA A 152 -4.73 1.09 -1.52
C ALA A 152 -5.74 -0.05 -1.39
N THR A 153 -6.91 0.16 -2.00
CA THR A 153 -7.88 -0.88 -2.34
C THR A 153 -7.94 -1.01 -3.86
N LEU A 154 -7.79 -2.24 -4.34
CA LEU A 154 -7.95 -2.62 -5.74
C LEU A 154 -9.27 -3.37 -5.88
N ASN A 155 -10.20 -2.82 -6.63
CA ASN A 155 -11.43 -3.49 -7.00
C ASN A 155 -11.24 -4.12 -8.38
N VAL A 156 -10.97 -5.43 -8.41
CA VAL A 156 -10.53 -6.14 -9.61
C VAL A 156 -11.68 -6.98 -10.18
N PRO A 157 -11.99 -6.90 -11.48
CA PRO A 157 -12.98 -7.78 -12.10
C PRO A 157 -12.65 -9.25 -11.87
N ALA A 158 -13.68 -10.01 -11.49
CA ALA A 158 -13.55 -11.43 -11.20
C ALA A 158 -14.87 -12.16 -11.45
N ASN A 159 -14.79 -13.41 -11.90
CA ASN A 159 -15.92 -14.32 -11.80
C ASN A 159 -15.98 -14.87 -10.37
N THR A 160 -16.96 -14.43 -9.58
CA THR A 160 -17.11 -14.90 -8.19
C THR A 160 -18.07 -16.08 -8.05
N GLU A 161 -18.60 -16.60 -9.17
CA GLU A 161 -19.30 -17.88 -9.17
C GLU A 161 -18.37 -18.99 -8.68
N GLY A 162 -18.80 -19.75 -7.68
CA GLY A 162 -17.98 -20.80 -7.07
C GLY A 162 -16.81 -20.27 -6.24
N PHE A 163 -16.87 -19.02 -5.75
CA PHE A 163 -15.91 -18.54 -4.74
C PHE A 163 -15.81 -19.54 -3.57
N PRO A 164 -14.61 -19.86 -3.06
CA PRO A 164 -14.40 -20.90 -2.06
C PRO A 164 -14.83 -20.43 -0.66
N PHE A 165 -16.13 -20.23 -0.45
CA PHE A 165 -16.74 -19.91 0.83
C PHE A 165 -16.59 -21.11 1.78
N THR A 166 -15.60 -21.00 2.67
CA THR A 166 -15.30 -21.93 3.75
C THR A 166 -15.24 -21.14 5.05
N ASP A 167 -15.16 -21.80 6.21
CA ASP A 167 -14.98 -21.10 7.48
C ASP A 167 -13.71 -20.23 7.49
N GLU A 168 -12.66 -20.64 6.77
CA GLU A 168 -11.43 -19.87 6.59
C GLU A 168 -11.61 -18.64 5.68
N ASN A 169 -12.61 -18.66 4.79
CA ASN A 169 -12.86 -17.64 3.76
C ASN A 169 -14.25 -16.98 3.90
N ASP A 170 -14.85 -17.04 5.08
CA ASP A 170 -16.17 -16.48 5.35
C ASP A 170 -16.18 -14.95 5.16
N LEU A 171 -17.01 -14.51 4.20
CA LEU A 171 -17.05 -13.16 3.63
C LEU A 171 -15.73 -12.68 2.99
N GLY A 172 -14.78 -13.58 2.75
CA GLY A 172 -13.45 -13.26 2.27
C GLY A 172 -12.34 -13.72 3.20
N HIS A 173 -11.11 -13.24 2.98
CA HIS A 173 -9.94 -13.70 3.73
C HIS A 173 -8.97 -12.54 4.00
N ALA A 174 -8.21 -12.65 5.09
CA ALA A 174 -7.19 -11.70 5.47
C ALA A 174 -5.88 -12.43 5.79
N VAL A 175 -4.77 -11.87 5.30
CA VAL A 175 -3.41 -12.23 5.69
C VAL A 175 -2.82 -11.03 6.41
N ILE A 176 -2.38 -11.23 7.65
CA ILE A 176 -1.91 -10.18 8.55
C ILE A 176 -0.50 -10.53 9.02
N ILE A 177 0.37 -9.54 9.11
CA ILE A 177 1.70 -9.63 9.71
C ILE A 177 1.76 -8.63 10.85
N GLU A 178 1.79 -9.13 12.08
CA GLU A 178 1.77 -8.36 13.32
C GLU A 178 2.77 -8.99 14.31
N GLY A 179 3.62 -8.17 14.93
CA GLY A 179 4.63 -8.67 15.89
C GLY A 179 5.61 -9.70 15.31
N GLY A 180 5.92 -9.62 14.01
CA GLY A 180 6.78 -10.57 13.30
C GLY A 180 6.14 -11.93 13.00
N LYS A 181 4.84 -12.10 13.27
CA LYS A 181 4.09 -13.33 13.00
C LYS A 181 3.06 -13.11 11.92
N MET A 182 2.94 -14.10 11.02
CA MET A 182 1.88 -14.13 10.03
C MET A 182 0.64 -14.81 10.62
N GLN A 183 -0.52 -14.23 10.39
CA GLN A 183 -1.84 -14.77 10.73
C GLN A 183 -2.72 -14.80 9.49
N ARG A 184 -3.60 -15.79 9.44
CA ARG A 184 -4.63 -15.94 8.42
C ARG A 184 -5.98 -16.06 9.11
N MET A 185 -6.98 -15.36 8.59
CA MET A 185 -8.34 -15.43 9.13
C MET A 185 -9.36 -15.05 8.06
N SER A 186 -10.60 -15.48 8.24
CA SER A 186 -11.70 -15.00 7.41
C SER A 186 -11.92 -13.49 7.58
N TYR A 187 -12.49 -12.85 6.56
CA TYR A 187 -12.83 -11.43 6.65
C TYR A 187 -13.82 -11.16 7.80
N ARG A 188 -14.75 -12.09 8.07
CA ARG A 188 -15.64 -11.99 9.23
C ARG A 188 -14.87 -11.89 10.55
N ASN A 189 -13.82 -12.71 10.74
CA ASN A 189 -13.01 -12.68 11.95
C ASN A 189 -12.17 -11.41 12.05
N LEU A 190 -11.67 -10.89 10.92
CA LEU A 190 -11.05 -9.57 10.88
C LEU A 190 -12.04 -8.47 11.31
N ALA A 191 -13.27 -8.50 10.79
CA ALA A 191 -14.30 -7.52 11.15
C ALA A 191 -14.68 -7.60 12.64
N LYS A 192 -14.73 -8.81 13.23
CA LYS A 192 -14.91 -8.99 14.69
C LYS A 192 -13.75 -8.38 15.48
N LYS A 193 -12.49 -8.69 15.10
CA LYS A 193 -11.29 -8.09 15.72
C LYS A 193 -11.35 -6.56 15.65
N ALA A 194 -11.75 -5.99 14.50
CA ALA A 194 -11.91 -4.55 14.34
C ALA A 194 -13.04 -3.98 15.21
N TYR A 195 -14.18 -4.67 15.30
CA TYR A 195 -15.32 -4.26 16.12
C TYR A 195 -14.97 -4.18 17.61
N GLU A 196 -14.16 -5.10 18.12
CA GLU A 196 -13.68 -5.10 19.52
C GLU A 196 -12.83 -3.86 19.87
N HIS A 197 -12.28 -3.17 18.86
CA HIS A 197 -11.49 -1.95 19.02
C HIS A 197 -12.30 -0.66 18.82
N LEU A 198 -13.59 -0.76 18.50
CA LEU A 198 -14.44 0.42 18.49
C LEU A 198 -14.59 0.93 19.93
N PRO A 199 -14.47 2.25 20.17
CA PRO A 199 -14.71 2.80 21.50
C PRO A 199 -16.13 2.41 21.94
N ASN A 200 -16.25 1.79 23.12
CA ASN A 200 -17.54 1.48 23.72
C ASN A 200 -18.35 2.77 23.75
N ARG A 201 -19.42 2.82 22.94
CA ARG A 201 -20.41 3.89 23.03
C ARG A 201 -21.22 3.64 24.30
N SER A 202 -20.77 4.23 25.41
CA SER A 202 -21.60 4.50 26.59
C SER A 202 -22.54 5.66 26.29
#